data_AF-A0A497N029-F1
#
_entry.id   AF-A0A497N029-F1
#
_cell.length_a   1.000
_cell.length_b   1.000
_cell.length_c   1.000
_cell.angle_alpha   90.00
_cell.angle_beta   90.00
_cell.angle_gamma   90.00
#
_symmetry.space_group_name_H-M   'P 1'
#
loop_
_entity.id
_entity.type
_entity.pdbx_description
1 polymer ?
#
loop_
_entity_poly.entity_id
_entity_poly.type
_entity_poly.pdbx_seq_one_letter_code
_entity_poly.pdbx_strand_id
1 'polypeptide(L)'
;MGLFYSGRVVEFLWLVLMFISVYYYLRKVEKDEPLPRIRTLPATKAIEEGVGRSLEMGKPVHFSMGSDGAYLTGSAMSTTIASLALLRYTTRLCARYGPR
;
A
#
# COMPACT_ATOMS: atom_id res chain seq x y z
N MET A 1 -4.86 -36.94 1.49
CA MET A 1 -4.18 -35.74 2.00
C MET A 1 -5.24 -34.81 2.55
N GLY A 2 -5.58 -34.99 3.83
CA GLY A 2 -6.71 -34.30 4.45
C GLY A 2 -6.38 -32.83 4.70
N LEU A 3 -7.38 -31.96 4.49
CA LEU A 3 -7.32 -30.52 4.77
C LEU A 3 -7.03 -30.22 6.26
N PHE A 4 -7.11 -31.23 7.14
CA PHE A 4 -6.97 -31.13 8.58
C PHE A 4 -5.83 -32.04 9.05
N TYR A 5 -4.66 -31.44 9.30
CA TYR A 5 -3.61 -32.08 10.07
C TYR A 5 -3.92 -31.89 11.55
N SER A 6 -3.99 -32.98 12.32
CA SER A 6 -4.31 -32.93 13.76
C SER A 6 -3.24 -32.08 14.47
N GLY A 7 -3.62 -30.86 14.89
CA GLY A 7 -2.73 -29.85 15.45
C GLY A 7 -2.77 -28.47 14.78
N ARG A 8 -3.27 -28.35 13.53
CA ARG A 8 -3.31 -27.07 12.78
C ARG A 8 -4.71 -26.45 12.63
N VAL A 9 -5.71 -27.02 13.30
CA VAL A 9 -7.11 -26.52 13.23
C VAL A 9 -7.20 -25.06 13.68
N VAL A 10 -6.42 -24.68 14.70
CA VAL A 10 -6.38 -23.29 15.20
C VAL A 10 -5.79 -22.34 14.14
N GLU A 11 -4.74 -22.74 13.42
CA GLU A 11 -4.15 -21.94 12.33
C GLU A 11 -5.15 -21.73 11.19
N PHE A 12 -5.90 -22.79 10.84
CA PHE A 12 -6.93 -22.71 9.81
C PHE A 12 -8.07 -21.78 10.21
N LEU A 13 -8.53 -21.83 11.47
CA LEU A 13 -9.55 -20.92 11.98
C LEU A 13 -9.06 -19.46 11.97
N TRP A 14 -7.81 -19.21 12.35
CA TRP A 14 -7.19 -17.88 12.25
C TRP A 14 -7.13 -17.38 10.81
N LEU A 15 -6.75 -18.24 9.86
CA LEU A 15 -6.72 -17.90 8.44
C LEU A 15 -8.11 -17.50 7.94
N VAL A 16 -9.12 -18.32 8.22
CA VAL A 16 -10.52 -18.05 7.83
C VAL A 16 -11.02 -16.74 8.44
N LEU A 17 -10.74 -16.50 9.72
CA LEU A 17 -11.08 -15.25 10.39
C LEU A 17 -10.42 -14.04 9.72
N MET A 18 -9.16 -14.15 9.32
CA MET A 18 -8.44 -13.10 8.60
C MET A 18 -9.10 -12.80 7.25
N PHE A 19 -9.45 -13.83 6.48
CA PHE A 19 -10.15 -13.68 5.19
C PHE A 19 -11.50 -12.99 5.37
N ILE A 20 -12.31 -13.42 6.35
CA ILE A 20 -13.61 -12.83 6.64
C ILE A 20 -13.46 -11.35 7.03
N SER A 21 -12.48 -11.03 7.87
CA SER A 21 -12.21 -9.65 8.29
C SER A 21 -11.86 -8.75 7.09
N VAL A 22 -10.94 -9.18 6.23
CA VAL A 22 -10.56 -8.42 5.03
C VAL A 22 -11.75 -8.23 4.09
N TYR A 23 -12.52 -9.30 3.84
CA TYR A 23 -13.71 -9.24 2.99
C TYR A 23 -14.79 -8.30 3.54
N TYR A 24 -15.00 -8.31 4.85
CA TYR A 24 -15.94 -7.41 5.53
C TYR A 24 -15.56 -5.94 5.32
N TYR A 25 -14.28 -5.59 5.52
CA TYR A 25 -13.83 -4.21 5.29
C TYR A 25 -13.87 -3.81 3.83
N LEU A 26 -13.54 -4.69 2.89
CA LEU A 26 -13.68 -4.41 1.45
C LEU A 26 -15.11 -4.06 1.07
N ARG A 27 -16.08 -4.86 1.52
CA ARG A 27 -17.51 -4.56 1.31
C ARG A 27 -17.94 -3.26 1.97
N LYS A 28 -17.35 -2.92 3.12
CA LYS A 28 -17.60 -1.64 3.79
C LYS A 28 -17.15 -0.46 2.92
N VAL A 29 -15.98 -0.56 2.29
CA VAL A 29 -15.48 0.44 1.33
C VAL A 29 -16.42 0.53 0.13
N GLU A 30 -16.83 -0.59 -0.46
CA GLU A 30 -17.72 -0.61 -1.64
C GLU A 30 -19.09 0.03 -1.40
N LYS A 31 -19.58 -0.03 -0.15
CA LYS A 31 -20.87 0.55 0.24
C LYS A 31 -20.77 2.00 0.74
N ASP A 32 -19.60 2.63 0.64
CA ASP A 32 -19.31 3.96 1.18
C ASP A 32 -19.65 4.09 2.69
N GLU A 33 -19.59 3.00 3.43
CA GLU A 33 -19.84 2.99 4.86
C GLU A 33 -18.64 3.59 5.63
N PRO A 34 -18.88 4.22 6.81
CA PRO A 34 -17.83 4.90 7.55
C PRO A 34 -16.72 3.94 7.98
N LEU A 35 -15.52 4.15 7.43
CA LEU A 35 -14.34 3.39 7.78
C LEU A 35 -13.75 3.87 9.12
N PRO A 36 -13.06 3.00 9.87
CA PRO A 36 -12.28 3.43 11.01
C PRO A 36 -11.31 4.54 10.60
N ARG A 37 -11.16 5.58 11.43
CA ARG A 37 -10.25 6.68 11.14
C ARG A 37 -8.81 6.18 11.16
N ILE A 38 -8.23 6.00 9.97
CA ILE A 38 -6.82 5.67 9.82
C ILE A 38 -6.01 6.95 10.07
N ARG A 39 -5.01 6.90 10.96
CA ARG A 39 -4.13 8.05 11.18
C ARG A 39 -3.33 8.33 9.91
N THR A 40 -3.06 9.59 9.64
CA THR A 40 -2.08 9.96 8.61
C THR A 40 -0.69 9.50 9.06
N LEU A 41 0.00 8.75 8.20
CA LEU A 41 1.37 8.31 8.45
C LEU A 41 2.33 9.49 8.18
N PRO A 42 3.40 9.68 8.97
CA PRO A 42 4.37 10.74 8.70
C PRO A 42 5.04 10.56 7.34
N ALA A 43 5.26 9.31 6.93
CA ALA A 43 5.83 8.95 5.64
C ALA A 43 4.99 9.48 4.46
N THR A 44 3.66 9.40 4.52
CA THR A 44 2.81 9.88 3.41
C THR A 44 2.84 11.40 3.32
N LYS A 45 2.87 12.11 4.45
CA LYS A 45 3.01 13.58 4.47
C LYS A 45 4.37 14.04 3.93
N ALA A 46 5.45 13.31 4.23
CA ALA A 46 6.78 13.64 3.74
C ALA A 46 6.87 13.54 2.20
N ILE A 47 6.13 12.61 1.58
CA ILE A 47 6.03 12.54 0.12
C ILE A 47 5.34 13.80 -0.42
N GLU A 48 4.24 14.24 0.21
CA GLU A 48 3.52 15.44 -0.22
C GLU A 48 4.37 16.70 -0.15
N GLU A 49 5.06 16.89 0.98
CA GLU A 49 5.99 18.01 1.18
C GLU A 49 7.19 17.95 0.21
N GLY A 50 7.76 16.76 0.01
CA GLY A 50 8.90 16.57 -0.90
C GLY A 50 8.55 16.94 -2.34
N VAL A 51 7.39 16.52 -2.84
CA VAL A 51 6.90 16.89 -4.18
C VAL A 51 6.65 18.41 -4.26
N GLY A 52 6.02 18.99 -3.23
CA GLY A 52 5.77 20.44 -3.17
C GLY A 52 7.06 21.25 -3.22
N ARG A 53 8.07 20.88 -2.41
CA ARG A 53 9.38 21.54 -2.40
C ARG A 53 10.11 21.39 -3.74
N SER A 54 10.07 20.22 -4.37
CA SER A 54 10.65 20.03 -5.71
C SER A 54 10.01 20.98 -6.73
N LEU A 55 8.69 21.16 -6.66
CA LEU A 55 7.95 22.08 -7.52
C LEU A 55 8.36 23.54 -7.26
N GLU A 56 8.44 23.97 -5.99
CA GLU A 56 8.89 25.32 -5.59
C GLU A 56 10.31 25.62 -6.08
N MET A 57 11.19 24.62 -6.04
CA MET A 57 12.58 24.73 -6.47
C MET A 57 12.76 24.61 -8.00
N GLY A 58 11.69 24.35 -8.75
CA GLY A 58 11.75 24.13 -10.20
C GLY A 58 12.57 22.90 -10.60
N LYS A 59 12.60 21.86 -9.76
CA LYS A 59 13.37 20.63 -9.97
C LYS A 59 12.47 19.43 -10.22
N PRO A 60 12.90 18.45 -11.04
CA PRO A 60 12.14 17.23 -11.27
C PRO A 60 12.05 16.38 -9.99
N VAL A 61 10.96 15.61 -9.88
CA VAL A 61 10.76 14.62 -8.82
C VAL A 61 11.34 13.29 -9.28
N HIS A 62 12.27 12.73 -8.49
CA HIS A 62 12.82 11.39 -8.70
C HIS A 62 12.19 10.40 -7.71
N PHE A 63 11.82 9.21 -8.19
CA PHE A 63 11.27 8.14 -7.38
C PHE A 63 12.20 6.92 -7.41
N SER A 64 12.51 6.37 -6.24
CA SER A 64 13.27 5.12 -6.09
C SER A 64 12.41 4.04 -5.46
N MET A 65 12.53 2.80 -5.94
CA MET A 65 11.69 1.66 -5.51
C MET A 65 12.08 1.04 -4.15
N GLY A 66 12.98 1.69 -3.40
CA GLY A 66 13.48 1.21 -2.10
C GLY A 66 14.85 0.53 -2.19
N SER A 67 15.38 0.08 -1.05
CA SER A 67 16.73 -0.49 -0.94
C SER A 67 16.93 -1.81 -1.66
N ASP A 68 15.86 -2.62 -1.76
CA ASP A 68 15.91 -3.92 -2.43
C ASP A 68 15.70 -3.79 -3.95
N GLY A 69 15.50 -2.59 -4.51
CA GLY A 69 15.28 -2.44 -5.95
C GLY A 69 13.99 -3.12 -6.46
N ALA A 70 13.94 -3.41 -7.77
CA ALA A 70 12.74 -3.94 -8.44
C ALA A 70 12.85 -5.44 -8.70
N TYR A 71 12.67 -6.26 -7.66
CA TYR A 71 12.59 -7.71 -7.83
C TYR A 71 11.18 -8.14 -8.22
N LEU A 72 11.08 -8.96 -9.28
CA LEU A 72 9.81 -9.54 -9.76
C LEU A 72 9.61 -10.99 -9.31
N THR A 73 10.53 -11.53 -8.50
CA THR A 73 10.50 -12.91 -8.02
C THR A 73 10.87 -12.98 -6.53
N GLY A 74 10.45 -14.05 -5.86
CA GLY A 74 10.75 -14.28 -4.45
C GLY A 74 9.97 -13.39 -3.48
N SER A 75 10.37 -13.40 -2.21
CA SER A 75 9.70 -12.68 -1.13
C SER A 75 9.72 -11.15 -1.31
N ALA A 76 10.74 -10.62 -1.97
CA ALA A 76 10.91 -9.18 -2.23
C ALA A 76 9.91 -8.61 -3.25
N MET A 77 9.23 -9.46 -4.04
CA MET A 77 8.21 -9.03 -5.00
C MET A 77 7.07 -8.25 -4.34
N SER A 78 6.70 -8.62 -3.11
CA SER A 78 5.65 -7.93 -2.34
C SER A 78 5.99 -6.45 -2.11
N THR A 79 7.25 -6.15 -1.79
CA THR A 79 7.77 -4.79 -1.62
C THR A 79 7.76 -4.01 -2.94
N THR A 80 8.12 -4.65 -4.05
CA THR A 80 8.07 -4.04 -5.39
C THR A 80 6.64 -3.65 -5.77
N ILE A 81 5.65 -4.50 -5.49
CA ILE A 81 4.24 -4.18 -5.76
C ILE A 81 3.78 -3.02 -4.88
N ALA A 82 4.17 -3.00 -3.60
CA ALA A 82 3.85 -1.90 -2.70
C ALA A 82 4.51 -0.58 -3.14
N SER A 83 5.76 -0.62 -3.63
CA SER A 83 6.45 0.57 -4.13
C SER A 83 5.80 1.11 -5.41
N LEU A 84 5.25 0.25 -6.26
CA LEU A 84 4.45 0.67 -7.42
C LEU A 84 3.17 1.40 -7.02
N ALA A 85 2.50 0.97 -5.95
CA ALA A 85 1.35 1.68 -5.40
C ALA A 85 1.74 3.08 -4.88
N LEU A 86 2.90 3.21 -4.25
CA LEU A 86 3.45 4.50 -3.84
C LEU A 86 3.84 5.37 -5.04
N LEU A 87 4.46 4.80 -6.08
CA LEU A 87 4.75 5.50 -7.32
C LEU A 87 3.47 6.07 -7.93
N ARG A 88 2.40 5.27 -8.02
CA ARG A 88 1.08 5.74 -8.49
C ARG A 88 0.53 6.89 -7.65
N TYR A 89 0.72 6.85 -6.34
CA TYR A 89 0.30 7.94 -5.46
C TYR A 89 1.11 9.22 -5.74
N THR A 90 2.44 9.11 -5.82
CA THR A 90 3.33 10.23 -6.13
C THR A 90 3.05 10.82 -7.51
N THR A 91 2.85 10.00 -8.55
CA THR A 91 2.52 10.50 -9.90
C THR A 91 1.19 11.22 -9.95
N ARG A 92 0.16 10.72 -9.25
CA ARG A 92 -1.14 11.44 -9.09
C ARG A 92 -0.97 12.75 -8.35
N LEU A 93 -0.04 12.82 -7.40
CA LEU A 93 0.26 14.05 -6.69
C LEU A 93 0.94 15.07 -7.60
N CYS A 94 1.96 14.66 -8.34
CA CYS A 94 2.62 15.50 -9.35
C CYS A 94 1.60 16.02 -10.38
N ALA A 95 0.72 15.16 -10.90
CA ALA A 95 -0.32 15.55 -11.85
C ALA A 95 -1.32 16.56 -11.27
N ARG A 96 -1.61 16.50 -9.96
CA ARG A 96 -2.47 17.48 -9.28
C ARG A 96 -1.77 18.81 -9.05
N TYR A 97 -0.51 18.78 -8.64
CA TYR A 97 0.24 19.98 -8.25
C TYR A 97 0.88 20.70 -9.44
N GLY A 98 1.16 20.00 -10.53
CA GLY A 98 1.84 20.55 -11.70
C GLY A 98 1.33 19.98 -13.01
N PRO A 99 0.42 20.66 -13.72
CA PRO A 99 0.36 20.57 -15.16
C PRO A 99 1.47 21.47 -15.74
N ARG A 100 2.72 20.98 -15.74
CA ARG A 100 3.84 21.50 -16.55
C ARG A 100 4.79 20.36 -16.92
#